data_AF-A0A8H8CRP4-F1
#
_entry.id   AF-A0A8H8CRP4-F1
#
_cell.length_a   1.000
_cell.length_b   1.000
_cell.length_c   1.000
_cell.angle_alpha   90.00
_cell.angle_beta   90.00
_cell.angle_gamma   90.00
#
_symmetry.space_group_name_H-M   'P 1'
#
loop_
_entity.id
_entity.type
_entity.pdbx_description
1 polymer ?
#
loop_
_entity_poly.entity_id
_entity_poly.type
_entity_poly.pdbx_seq_one_letter_code
_entity_poly.pdbx_strand_id
1 'polypeptide(L)'
;MASTQESAEDVVDSFFNAASRSASPAPPVSQLEEDTTRMRISAYKPRSPDDNTSSILTAFLDNLPQEGKQNLIPFIATCEDDEILFTLSQHLKSAILLSLRTLKTPDVTPSPLPDAEDLVNLVSSEMTRPSDRNSQRKLKKNCLERDGYRCLVTGYYDYKHGAGKQNDSSNVTGNTDLAHIIPFALGKFRSNDQETQRARIWAVIYTCFPDVRFHTNCSVATVNDYENLMTLLGPIHQFFGEFGIAFEPMVCTLPG
;
A
#
# COMPACT_ATOMS: atom_id res chain seq x y z
N MET A 1 -23.89 -26.92 -24.30
CA MET A 1 -23.71 -25.59 -23.68
C MET A 1 -22.79 -25.79 -22.49
N ALA A 2 -21.50 -25.52 -22.65
CA ALA A 2 -20.58 -25.49 -21.52
C ALA A 2 -20.77 -24.13 -20.85
N SER A 3 -21.33 -24.11 -19.64
CA SER A 3 -21.28 -22.94 -18.78
C SER A 3 -19.82 -22.77 -18.38
N THR A 4 -19.15 -21.75 -18.88
CA THR A 4 -17.79 -21.40 -18.44
C THR A 4 -17.93 -20.96 -16.98
N GLN A 5 -17.50 -21.81 -16.04
CA GLN A 5 -17.48 -21.45 -14.63
C GLN A 5 -16.30 -20.49 -14.43
N GLU A 6 -16.59 -19.28 -13.98
CA GLU A 6 -15.60 -18.25 -13.66
C GLU A 6 -14.66 -18.77 -12.56
N SER A 7 -13.36 -18.62 -12.74
CA SER A 7 -12.37 -19.14 -11.77
C SER A 7 -12.29 -18.26 -10.53
N ALA A 8 -11.77 -18.80 -9.42
CA ALA A 8 -11.60 -18.01 -8.19
C ALA A 8 -10.66 -16.81 -8.37
N GLU A 9 -9.69 -16.89 -9.29
CA GLU A 9 -8.79 -15.79 -9.64
C GLU A 9 -9.56 -14.67 -10.36
N ASP A 10 -10.43 -15.05 -11.30
CA ASP A 10 -11.27 -14.12 -12.07
C ASP A 10 -12.19 -13.30 -11.15
N VAL A 11 -12.83 -13.96 -10.18
CA VAL A 11 -13.75 -13.29 -9.23
C VAL A 11 -13.00 -12.29 -8.34
N VAL A 12 -11.82 -12.65 -7.84
CA VAL A 12 -11.00 -11.77 -6.99
C VAL A 12 -10.48 -10.57 -7.78
N ASP A 13 -10.00 -10.79 -9.01
CA ASP A 13 -9.54 -9.73 -9.90
C ASP A 13 -10.68 -8.78 -10.27
N SER A 14 -11.85 -9.31 -10.62
CA SER A 14 -13.05 -8.53 -10.95
C SER A 14 -13.47 -7.64 -9.76
N PHE A 15 -13.42 -8.19 -8.55
CA PHE A 15 -13.69 -7.43 -7.33
C PHE A 15 -12.75 -6.25 -7.14
N PHE A 16 -11.42 -6.46 -7.19
CA PHE A 16 -10.47 -5.36 -7.01
C PHE A 16 -10.62 -4.30 -8.11
N ASN A 17 -10.93 -4.71 -9.34
CA ASN A 17 -11.23 -3.80 -10.42
C ASN A 17 -12.50 -2.97 -10.19
N ALA A 18 -13.58 -3.57 -9.72
CA ALA A 18 -14.82 -2.85 -9.45
C ALA A 18 -14.66 -1.89 -8.27
N ALA A 19 -14.06 -2.36 -7.16
CA ALA A 19 -13.90 -1.59 -5.93
C ALA A 19 -13.02 -0.35 -6.14
N SER A 20 -11.90 -0.49 -6.87
CA SER A 20 -11.02 0.66 -7.12
C SER A 20 -11.56 1.66 -8.16
N ARG A 21 -12.63 1.33 -8.91
CA ARG A 21 -13.28 2.27 -9.87
C ARG A 21 -14.30 3.17 -9.19
N SER A 22 -14.74 2.83 -7.99
CA SER A 22 -15.74 3.62 -7.29
C SER A 22 -15.20 5.02 -7.02
N ALA A 23 -15.77 6.02 -7.70
CA ALA A 23 -15.47 7.44 -7.49
C ALA A 23 -16.14 8.00 -6.22
N SER A 24 -16.80 7.15 -5.44
CA SER A 24 -17.46 7.49 -4.19
C SER A 24 -17.05 6.51 -3.11
N PRO A 25 -16.87 6.96 -1.85
CA PRO A 25 -16.64 6.07 -0.73
C PRO A 25 -17.73 4.99 -0.69
N ALA A 26 -17.33 3.75 -0.45
CA ALA A 26 -18.29 2.69 -0.23
C ALA A 26 -19.20 3.05 0.97
N PRO A 27 -20.46 2.62 0.97
CA PRO A 27 -21.36 2.92 2.09
C PRO A 27 -20.78 2.36 3.40
N PRO A 28 -21.08 3.01 4.55
CA PRO A 28 -20.67 2.48 5.84
C PRO A 28 -21.19 1.05 6.03
N VAL A 29 -20.28 0.15 6.40
CA VAL A 29 -20.61 -1.24 6.70
C VAL A 29 -21.38 -1.30 8.02
N SER A 30 -22.46 -2.06 8.03
CA SER A 30 -23.23 -2.31 9.25
C SER A 30 -22.51 -3.31 10.17
N GLN A 31 -22.76 -3.22 11.48
CA GLN A 31 -22.21 -4.18 12.44
C GLN A 31 -22.59 -5.63 12.08
N LEU A 32 -23.79 -5.83 11.54
CA LEU A 32 -24.27 -7.13 11.09
C LEU A 32 -23.42 -7.72 9.95
N GLU A 33 -23.02 -6.88 8.99
CA GLU A 33 -22.14 -7.30 7.90
C GLU A 33 -20.73 -7.63 8.40
N GLU A 34 -20.20 -6.85 9.34
CA GLU A 34 -18.91 -7.16 9.95
C GLU A 34 -18.94 -8.48 10.72
N ASP A 35 -19.98 -8.70 11.53
CA ASP A 35 -20.17 -9.95 12.28
C ASP A 35 -20.34 -11.15 11.34
N THR A 36 -21.10 -10.98 10.25
CA THR A 36 -21.29 -12.01 9.21
C THR A 36 -19.97 -12.35 8.53
N THR A 37 -19.17 -11.35 8.18
CA THR A 37 -17.84 -11.54 7.59
C THR A 37 -16.89 -12.27 8.54
N ARG A 38 -16.85 -11.89 9.82
CA ARG A 38 -16.03 -12.58 10.82
C ARG A 38 -16.48 -14.03 11.00
N MET A 39 -17.78 -14.29 11.00
CA MET A 39 -18.33 -15.65 11.02
C MET A 39 -17.88 -16.44 9.79
N ARG A 40 -17.96 -15.84 8.59
CA ARG A 40 -17.55 -16.47 7.34
C ARG A 40 -16.06 -16.86 7.34
N ILE A 41 -15.19 -15.98 7.83
CA ILE A 41 -13.74 -16.24 7.98
C ILE A 41 -13.48 -17.35 9.01
N SER A 42 -14.24 -17.38 10.11
CA SER A 42 -14.10 -18.42 11.13
C SER A 42 -14.55 -19.81 10.68
N ALA A 43 -15.49 -19.86 9.73
CA ALA A 43 -16.02 -21.09 9.15
C ALA A 43 -15.14 -21.67 8.03
N TYR A 44 -14.16 -20.88 7.53
CA TYR A 44 -13.22 -21.31 6.50
C TYR A 44 -12.43 -22.54 6.94
N LYS A 45 -12.26 -23.51 6.04
CA LYS A 45 -11.46 -24.72 6.31
C LYS A 45 -10.07 -24.61 5.68
N PRO A 46 -9.00 -24.52 6.50
CA PRO A 46 -7.63 -24.50 6.00
C PRO A 46 -7.33 -25.71 5.12
N ARG A 47 -6.71 -25.46 3.96
CA ARG A 47 -6.34 -26.52 3.00
C ARG A 47 -5.11 -27.32 3.42
N SER A 48 -4.29 -26.73 4.27
CA SER A 48 -3.05 -27.32 4.79
C SER A 48 -2.70 -26.74 6.15
N PRO A 49 -1.78 -27.35 6.92
CA PRO A 49 -1.32 -26.79 8.20
C PRO A 49 -0.69 -25.39 8.09
N ASP A 50 -0.14 -25.04 6.93
CA ASP A 50 0.50 -23.74 6.67
C ASP A 50 -0.45 -22.71 6.03
N ASP A 51 -1.71 -23.09 5.83
CA ASP A 51 -2.73 -22.21 5.28
C ASP A 51 -3.20 -21.20 6.34
N ASN A 52 -2.72 -19.98 6.17
CA ASN A 52 -2.97 -18.85 7.07
C ASN A 52 -4.11 -17.94 6.60
N THR A 53 -4.99 -18.40 5.70
CA THR A 53 -6.07 -17.60 5.09
C THR A 53 -6.89 -16.84 6.13
N SER A 54 -7.44 -17.53 7.14
CA SER A 54 -8.26 -16.86 8.15
C SER A 54 -7.49 -15.81 8.95
N SER A 55 -6.24 -16.09 9.32
CA SER A 55 -5.37 -15.16 10.04
C SER A 55 -5.06 -13.92 9.22
N ILE A 56 -4.77 -14.09 7.92
CA ILE A 56 -4.49 -13.00 7.00
C ILE A 56 -5.73 -12.12 6.85
N LEU A 57 -6.89 -12.70 6.49
CA LEU A 57 -8.12 -11.94 6.29
C LEU A 57 -8.55 -11.19 7.56
N THR A 58 -8.44 -11.84 8.73
CA THR A 58 -8.71 -11.19 10.02
C THR A 58 -7.76 -10.01 10.26
N ALA A 59 -6.46 -10.18 10.01
CA ALA A 59 -5.50 -9.09 10.18
C ALA A 59 -5.80 -7.89 9.26
N PHE A 60 -6.24 -8.12 8.02
CA PHE A 60 -6.70 -7.03 7.14
C PHE A 60 -7.94 -6.34 7.72
N LEU A 61 -8.94 -7.07 8.19
CA LEU A 61 -10.14 -6.46 8.79
C LEU A 61 -9.85 -5.70 10.08
N ASP A 62 -8.85 -6.12 10.86
CA ASP A 62 -8.53 -5.44 12.11
C ASP A 62 -7.71 -4.18 11.88
N ASN A 63 -6.85 -4.15 10.85
CA ASN A 63 -5.85 -3.08 10.66
C ASN A 63 -6.10 -2.15 9.47
N LEU A 64 -6.99 -2.50 8.52
CA LEU A 64 -7.31 -1.58 7.42
C LEU A 64 -8.04 -0.33 7.92
N PRO A 65 -7.88 0.80 7.23
CA PRO A 65 -8.73 1.97 7.45
C PRO A 65 -10.19 1.64 7.13
N GLN A 66 -11.13 2.42 7.67
CA GLN A 66 -12.56 2.15 7.56
C GLN A 66 -13.02 2.02 6.09
N GLU A 67 -12.49 2.88 5.23
CA GLU A 67 -12.78 2.93 3.79
C GLU A 67 -12.30 1.65 3.08
N GLY A 68 -11.16 1.10 3.48
CA GLY A 68 -10.67 -0.19 2.99
C GLY A 68 -11.54 -1.36 3.43
N LYS A 69 -12.00 -1.35 4.69
CA LYS A 69 -12.93 -2.35 5.22
C LYS A 69 -14.26 -2.32 4.47
N GLN A 70 -14.76 -1.13 4.12
CA GLN A 70 -16.00 -0.98 3.36
C GLN A 70 -15.96 -1.65 1.98
N ASN A 71 -14.77 -1.77 1.37
CA ASN A 71 -14.60 -2.51 0.13
C ASN A 71 -14.55 -4.03 0.38
N LEU A 72 -13.80 -4.51 1.38
CA LEU A 72 -13.57 -5.95 1.58
C LEU A 72 -14.72 -6.68 2.30
N ILE A 73 -15.38 -6.05 3.27
CA ILE A 73 -16.39 -6.72 4.11
C ILE A 73 -17.56 -7.26 3.27
N PRO A 74 -18.19 -6.48 2.37
CA PRO A 74 -19.30 -7.00 1.58
C PRO A 74 -18.91 -8.18 0.69
N PHE A 75 -17.69 -8.14 0.13
CA PHE A 75 -17.16 -9.22 -0.71
C PHE A 75 -16.99 -10.51 0.10
N ILE A 76 -16.38 -10.44 1.28
CA ILE A 76 -16.19 -11.61 2.14
C ILE A 76 -17.52 -12.13 2.68
N ALA A 77 -18.44 -11.25 3.11
CA ALA A 77 -19.74 -11.62 3.68
C ALA A 77 -20.58 -12.46 2.71
N THR A 78 -20.51 -12.14 1.42
CA THR A 78 -21.31 -12.76 0.36
C THR A 78 -20.60 -13.92 -0.34
N CYS A 79 -19.32 -14.14 -0.03
CA CYS A 79 -18.52 -15.20 -0.63
C CYS A 79 -18.86 -16.56 -0.02
N GLU A 80 -19.49 -17.46 -0.78
CA GLU A 80 -19.80 -18.82 -0.31
C GLU A 80 -18.65 -19.82 -0.55
N ASP A 81 -17.70 -19.51 -1.44
CA ASP A 81 -16.66 -20.43 -1.88
C ASP A 81 -15.33 -20.23 -1.11
N ASP A 82 -14.88 -21.28 -0.42
CA ASP A 82 -13.58 -21.30 0.26
C ASP A 82 -12.41 -21.16 -0.74
N GLU A 83 -12.60 -21.53 -2.00
CA GLU A 83 -11.59 -21.34 -3.02
C GLU A 83 -11.30 -19.84 -3.27
N ILE A 84 -12.37 -19.04 -3.33
CA ILE A 84 -12.28 -17.59 -3.52
C ILE A 84 -11.65 -16.91 -2.30
N LEU A 85 -12.01 -17.31 -1.08
CA LEU A 85 -11.41 -16.73 0.14
C LEU A 85 -9.91 -16.99 0.25
N PHE A 86 -9.48 -18.20 -0.08
CA PHE A 86 -8.06 -18.52 -0.14
C PHE A 86 -7.35 -17.64 -1.17
N THR A 87 -7.88 -17.56 -2.39
CA THR A 87 -7.29 -16.75 -3.47
C THR A 87 -7.22 -15.28 -3.09
N LEU A 88 -8.28 -14.72 -2.49
CA LEU A 88 -8.29 -13.36 -1.94
C LEU A 88 -7.15 -13.16 -0.92
N SER A 89 -6.98 -14.10 0.01
CA SER A 89 -5.94 -13.99 1.04
C SER A 89 -4.52 -14.03 0.43
N GLN A 90 -4.29 -14.89 -0.58
CA GLN A 90 -3.00 -14.95 -1.27
C GLN A 90 -2.75 -13.69 -2.09
N HIS A 91 -3.79 -13.15 -2.73
CA HIS A 91 -3.72 -11.89 -3.48
C HIS A 91 -3.37 -10.71 -2.56
N LEU A 92 -4.08 -10.56 -1.44
CA LEU A 92 -3.79 -9.53 -0.43
C LEU A 92 -2.37 -9.67 0.16
N LYS A 93 -1.96 -10.91 0.46
CA LYS A 93 -0.61 -11.20 0.96
C LYS A 93 0.46 -10.80 -0.05
N SER A 94 0.32 -11.16 -1.33
CA SER A 94 1.32 -10.88 -2.36
C SER A 94 1.35 -9.39 -2.72
N ALA A 95 0.19 -8.78 -2.93
CA ALA A 95 0.07 -7.40 -3.40
C ALA A 95 0.36 -6.36 -2.30
N ILE A 96 0.04 -6.64 -1.04
CA ILE A 96 0.28 -5.70 0.07
C ILE A 96 1.46 -6.17 0.93
N LEU A 97 1.34 -7.30 1.62
CA LEU A 97 2.32 -7.67 2.66
C LEU A 97 3.72 -7.94 2.08
N LEU A 98 3.80 -8.64 0.95
CA LEU A 98 5.08 -8.94 0.31
C LEU A 98 5.59 -7.75 -0.50
N SER A 99 4.76 -7.17 -1.36
CA SER A 99 5.19 -6.08 -2.25
C SER A 99 5.56 -4.79 -1.51
N LEU A 100 4.97 -4.51 -0.35
CA LEU A 100 5.40 -3.40 0.49
C LEU A 100 6.69 -3.73 1.26
N ARG A 101 6.89 -4.99 1.65
CA ARG A 101 8.08 -5.41 2.41
C ARG A 101 9.34 -5.55 1.57
N THR A 102 9.23 -5.97 0.31
CA THR A 102 10.40 -6.37 -0.48
C THR A 102 10.86 -5.28 -1.45
N LEU A 103 12.16 -5.01 -1.45
CA LEU A 103 12.84 -4.21 -2.50
C LEU A 103 12.87 -4.93 -3.87
N LYS A 104 12.49 -6.21 -3.89
CA LYS A 104 12.25 -7.04 -5.09
C LYS A 104 10.78 -7.43 -5.08
N THR A 105 10.00 -6.83 -5.96
CA THR A 105 8.57 -7.09 -6.01
C THR A 105 8.32 -8.51 -6.50
N PRO A 106 7.50 -9.32 -5.81
CA PRO A 106 7.18 -10.68 -6.24
C PRO A 106 6.41 -10.66 -7.57
N ASP A 107 6.48 -11.77 -8.31
CA ASP A 107 5.56 -12.01 -9.43
C ASP A 107 4.15 -12.15 -8.86
N VAL A 108 3.25 -11.28 -9.29
CA VAL A 108 1.80 -11.42 -9.06
C VAL A 108 1.24 -12.24 -10.22
N THR A 109 0.25 -13.09 -9.99
CA THR A 109 -0.25 -14.03 -11.00
C THR A 109 -0.90 -13.29 -12.18
N PRO A 110 -0.70 -13.70 -13.46
CA PRO A 110 -1.40 -13.13 -14.62
C PRO A 110 -2.90 -13.45 -14.63
N SER A 111 -3.73 -12.43 -14.89
CA SER A 111 -5.18 -12.57 -15.08
C SER A 111 -5.53 -13.22 -16.44
N PRO A 112 -6.55 -14.10 -16.54
CA PRO A 112 -7.01 -14.69 -17.81
C PRO A 112 -8.11 -13.90 -18.54
N LEU A 113 -8.54 -12.71 -18.08
CA LEU A 113 -9.74 -12.02 -18.60
C LEU A 113 -9.49 -10.64 -19.25
N PRO A 114 -10.24 -10.27 -20.33
CA PRO A 114 -10.13 -8.97 -21.01
C PRO A 114 -10.68 -7.74 -20.24
N ASP A 115 -11.55 -7.93 -19.24
CA ASP A 115 -12.27 -6.79 -18.58
C ASP A 115 -11.67 -6.37 -17.22
N ALA A 116 -10.70 -7.15 -16.71
CA ALA A 116 -9.84 -6.79 -15.58
C ALA A 116 -8.83 -5.68 -15.91
N GLU A 117 -8.92 -5.16 -17.12
CA GLU A 117 -7.98 -4.28 -17.76
C GLU A 117 -8.22 -2.81 -17.42
N ASP A 118 -9.42 -2.26 -17.23
CA ASP A 118 -9.52 -0.77 -17.29
C ASP A 118 -8.82 0.02 -16.17
N LEU A 119 -8.71 -0.51 -14.93
CA LEU A 119 -7.92 0.19 -13.90
C LEU A 119 -6.45 -0.18 -13.92
N VAL A 120 -6.15 -1.43 -14.25
CA VAL A 120 -4.78 -1.82 -14.56
C VAL A 120 -4.26 -0.95 -15.72
N ASN A 121 -5.09 -0.70 -16.74
CA ASN A 121 -4.88 0.17 -17.89
C ASN A 121 -4.90 1.64 -17.50
N LEU A 122 -5.76 2.07 -16.57
CA LEU A 122 -5.73 3.45 -16.08
C LEU A 122 -4.41 3.72 -15.34
N VAL A 123 -4.05 2.85 -14.40
CA VAL A 123 -2.80 2.95 -13.66
C VAL A 123 -1.61 2.78 -14.61
N SER A 124 -1.64 1.84 -15.55
CA SER A 124 -0.65 1.68 -16.62
C SER A 124 -0.56 2.93 -17.51
N SER A 125 -1.68 3.60 -17.80
CA SER A 125 -1.68 4.87 -18.55
C SER A 125 -1.01 6.00 -17.76
N GLU A 126 -1.03 5.95 -16.43
CA GLU A 126 -0.24 6.84 -15.56
C GLU A 126 1.25 6.43 -15.51
N MET A 127 1.57 5.16 -15.80
CA MET A 127 2.94 4.62 -15.91
C MET A 127 3.65 5.02 -17.21
N THR A 128 3.56 6.30 -17.59
CA THR A 128 4.21 6.84 -18.80
C THR A 128 5.74 6.70 -18.80
N ARG A 129 6.37 6.64 -17.62
CA ARG A 129 7.81 6.43 -17.46
C ARG A 129 8.14 5.76 -16.13
N PRO A 130 9.15 4.86 -16.09
CA PRO A 130 9.64 4.33 -14.82
C PRO A 130 10.18 5.44 -13.92
N SER A 131 9.96 5.31 -12.62
CA SER A 131 10.49 6.27 -11.66
C SER A 131 12.02 6.21 -11.60
N ASP A 132 12.66 7.39 -11.71
CA ASP A 132 14.12 7.52 -11.73
C ASP A 132 14.70 8.09 -10.41
N ARG A 133 16.02 8.04 -10.29
CA ARG A 133 16.78 8.62 -9.17
C ARG A 133 17.63 9.83 -9.60
N ASN A 134 17.37 10.41 -10.76
CA ASN A 134 18.23 11.43 -11.35
C ASN A 134 18.20 12.74 -10.55
N SER A 135 17.11 13.00 -9.82
CA SER A 135 16.93 14.21 -9.01
C SER A 135 17.11 14.00 -7.49
N GLN A 136 17.68 12.89 -7.04
CA GLN A 136 17.75 12.52 -5.61
C GLN A 136 18.42 13.59 -4.72
N ARG A 137 19.43 14.30 -5.22
CA ARG A 137 20.07 15.39 -4.45
C ARG A 137 19.11 16.57 -4.23
N LYS A 138 18.35 16.95 -5.26
CA LYS A 138 17.34 18.02 -5.17
C LYS A 138 16.20 17.58 -4.25
N LEU A 139 15.76 16.33 -4.39
CA LEU A 139 14.72 15.73 -3.59
C LEU A 139 15.08 15.70 -2.09
N LYS A 140 16.30 15.27 -1.76
CA LYS A 140 16.82 15.31 -0.39
C LYS A 140 16.84 16.71 0.19
N LYS A 141 17.27 17.70 -0.60
CA LYS A 141 17.26 19.10 -0.18
C LYS A 141 15.84 19.57 0.15
N ASN A 142 14.88 19.31 -0.73
CA ASN A 142 13.48 19.71 -0.53
C ASN A 142 12.84 19.03 0.69
N CYS A 143 13.09 17.73 0.90
CA CYS A 143 12.58 17.01 2.06
C CYS A 143 13.18 17.55 3.36
N LEU A 144 14.49 17.83 3.37
CA LEU A 144 15.14 18.46 4.52
C LEU A 144 14.57 19.85 4.82
N GLU A 145 14.32 20.68 3.81
CA GLU A 145 13.69 21.99 4.01
C GLU A 145 12.29 21.87 4.64
N ARG A 146 11.47 20.93 4.16
CA ARG A 146 10.14 20.62 4.74
C ARG A 146 10.25 20.14 6.19
N ASP A 147 11.21 19.24 6.46
CA ASP A 147 11.37 18.57 7.75
C ASP A 147 12.21 19.39 8.75
N GLY A 148 12.45 20.68 8.47
CA GLY A 148 13.23 21.56 9.34
C GLY A 148 14.70 21.18 9.48
N TYR A 149 15.24 20.45 8.50
CA TYR A 149 16.57 19.85 8.42
C TYR A 149 16.83 18.80 9.51
N ARG A 150 15.78 18.11 9.96
CA ARG A 150 15.86 17.16 11.08
C ARG A 150 15.29 15.80 10.70
N CYS A 151 15.71 14.78 11.44
CA CYS A 151 14.96 13.54 11.51
C CYS A 151 13.58 13.81 12.12
N LEU A 152 12.52 13.37 11.44
CA LEU A 152 11.13 13.56 11.89
C LEU A 152 10.83 12.89 13.24
N VAL A 153 11.58 11.84 13.59
CA VAL A 153 11.34 11.04 14.80
C VAL A 153 12.12 11.56 16.00
N THR A 154 13.42 11.82 15.84
CA THR A 154 14.29 12.21 16.97
C THR A 154 14.48 13.71 17.10
N GLY A 155 14.13 14.48 16.06
CA GLY A 155 14.46 15.90 15.97
C GLY A 155 15.95 16.20 15.74
N TYR A 156 16.80 15.18 15.57
CA TYR A 156 18.23 15.38 15.35
C TYR A 156 18.48 16.02 14.00
N TYR A 157 19.34 17.03 13.97
CA TYR A 157 19.65 17.74 12.74
C TYR A 157 20.51 16.88 11.81
N ASP A 158 20.27 17.03 10.51
CA ASP A 158 21.16 16.44 9.51
C ASP A 158 22.56 17.06 9.62
N TYR A 159 23.58 16.21 9.75
CA TYR A 159 24.95 16.68 9.99
C TYR A 159 25.53 17.54 8.85
N LYS A 160 25.07 17.32 7.60
CA LYS A 160 25.58 18.03 6.42
C LYS A 160 24.84 19.34 6.19
N HIS A 161 23.52 19.33 6.35
CA HIS A 161 22.67 20.42 5.91
C HIS A 161 22.06 21.25 7.06
N GLY A 162 22.12 20.74 8.30
CA GLY A 162 21.62 21.42 9.50
C GLY A 162 22.65 22.35 10.18
N ALA A 163 23.91 22.35 9.75
CA ALA A 163 24.95 23.21 10.31
C ALA A 163 24.59 24.69 10.14
N GLY A 164 24.61 25.47 11.24
CA GLY A 164 24.23 26.88 11.24
C GLY A 164 22.72 27.17 11.23
N LYS A 165 21.87 26.13 11.18
CA LYS A 165 20.41 26.21 11.41
C LYS A 165 20.01 25.85 12.85
N GLN A 166 21.01 25.66 13.70
CA GLN A 166 20.89 25.38 15.11
C GLN A 166 20.87 26.71 15.86
N ASN A 167 19.81 26.98 16.62
CA ASN A 167 19.77 28.14 17.52
C ASN A 167 20.67 27.94 18.75
N ASP A 168 21.08 26.70 19.01
CA ASP A 168 21.87 26.32 20.17
C ASP A 168 22.97 25.32 19.80
N SER A 169 24.16 25.54 20.34
CA SER A 169 25.37 24.72 20.15
C SER A 169 25.28 23.31 20.74
N SER A 170 24.19 23.01 21.43
CA SER A 170 23.87 21.73 22.09
C SER A 170 23.10 20.74 21.20
N ASN A 171 22.71 21.13 19.98
CA ASN A 171 21.86 20.29 19.14
C ASN A 171 22.62 19.08 18.59
N VAL A 172 22.14 17.88 18.93
CA VAL A 172 22.69 16.61 18.44
C VAL A 172 22.46 16.49 16.93
N THR A 173 23.51 16.13 16.20
CA THR A 173 23.47 15.92 14.74
C THR A 173 23.65 14.45 14.38
N GLY A 174 23.16 14.05 13.21
CA GLY A 174 23.35 12.70 12.70
C GLY A 174 23.15 12.59 11.19
N ASN A 175 23.52 11.45 10.61
CA ASN A 175 23.26 11.18 9.19
C ASN A 175 21.79 10.82 8.99
N THR A 176 21.09 11.63 8.18
CA THR A 176 19.71 11.36 7.79
C THR A 176 19.65 10.84 6.37
N ASP A 177 18.65 10.01 6.09
CA ASP A 177 18.34 9.45 4.79
C ASP A 177 16.83 9.59 4.51
N LEU A 178 16.45 9.53 3.23
CA LEU A 178 15.06 9.60 2.82
C LEU A 178 14.48 8.19 2.74
N ALA A 179 13.50 7.90 3.59
CA ALA A 179 12.71 6.68 3.53
C ALA A 179 11.45 6.91 2.70
N HIS A 180 11.19 6.01 1.74
CA HIS A 180 9.90 5.96 1.05
C HIS A 180 8.84 5.34 1.96
N ILE A 181 7.65 5.95 2.05
CA ILE A 181 6.50 5.39 2.77
C ILE A 181 5.93 4.21 1.97
N ILE A 182 5.54 4.46 0.70
CA ILE A 182 5.23 3.43 -0.29
C ILE A 182 6.52 3.11 -1.07
N PRO A 183 6.96 1.83 -1.16
CA PRO A 183 8.26 1.52 -1.73
C PRO A 183 8.47 2.00 -3.17
N PHE A 184 9.60 2.64 -3.41
CA PHE A 184 10.04 3.11 -4.73
C PHE A 184 10.07 2.02 -5.82
N ALA A 185 10.24 0.74 -5.43
CA ALA A 185 10.20 -0.38 -6.36
C ALA A 185 8.86 -0.51 -7.10
N LEU A 186 7.78 0.04 -6.52
CA LEU A 186 6.45 0.00 -7.12
C LEU A 186 6.27 0.95 -8.31
N GLY A 187 7.17 1.91 -8.51
CA GLY A 187 7.23 2.74 -9.72
C GLY A 187 8.29 2.31 -10.73
N LYS A 188 8.99 1.18 -10.48
CA LYS A 188 10.02 0.66 -11.37
C LYS A 188 9.54 -0.56 -12.15
N PHE A 189 9.60 -0.43 -13.47
CA PHE A 189 9.30 -1.48 -14.43
C PHE A 189 10.22 -1.34 -15.65
N ARG A 190 10.48 -2.46 -16.34
CA ARG A 190 11.35 -2.54 -17.53
C ARG A 190 10.70 -3.29 -18.70
N SER A 191 9.55 -3.91 -18.47
CA SER A 191 8.77 -4.65 -19.45
C SER A 191 7.29 -4.42 -19.18
N ASN A 192 6.46 -4.65 -20.20
CA ASN A 192 5.00 -4.55 -20.08
C ASN A 192 4.46 -5.51 -19.00
N ASP A 193 5.03 -6.71 -18.87
CA ASP A 193 4.63 -7.64 -17.80
C ASP A 193 4.87 -7.03 -16.43
N GLN A 194 6.04 -6.41 -16.20
CA GLN A 194 6.32 -5.76 -14.92
C GLN A 194 5.38 -4.58 -14.69
N GLU A 195 5.09 -3.79 -15.72
CA GLU A 195 4.15 -2.67 -15.65
C GLU A 195 2.75 -3.15 -15.21
N THR A 196 2.20 -4.16 -15.89
CA THR A 196 0.91 -4.77 -15.54
C THR A 196 0.90 -5.28 -14.11
N GLN A 197 1.96 -5.95 -13.65
CA GLN A 197 2.03 -6.42 -12.26
C GLN A 197 2.07 -5.26 -11.25
N ARG A 198 2.76 -4.17 -11.57
CA ARG A 198 2.76 -2.97 -10.71
C ARG A 198 1.39 -2.32 -10.68
N ALA A 199 0.72 -2.25 -11.83
CA ALA A 199 -0.62 -1.70 -11.94
C ALA A 199 -1.61 -2.48 -11.06
N ARG A 200 -1.54 -3.82 -11.05
CA ARG A 200 -2.34 -4.66 -10.15
C ARG A 200 -2.05 -4.36 -8.68
N ILE A 201 -0.78 -4.26 -8.29
CA ILE A 201 -0.41 -3.92 -6.90
C ILE A 201 -1.01 -2.57 -6.49
N TRP A 202 -0.89 -1.55 -7.35
CA TRP A 202 -1.47 -0.23 -7.09
C TRP A 202 -3.00 -0.26 -7.01
N ALA A 203 -3.68 -1.06 -7.83
CA ALA A 203 -5.13 -1.24 -7.74
C ALA A 203 -5.55 -1.82 -6.38
N VAL A 204 -4.80 -2.80 -5.86
CA VAL A 204 -5.04 -3.35 -4.51
C VAL A 204 -4.75 -2.32 -3.43
N ILE A 205 -3.66 -1.54 -3.55
CA ILE A 205 -3.36 -0.43 -2.63
C ILE A 205 -4.52 0.56 -2.60
N TYR A 206 -5.03 0.99 -3.76
CA TYR A 206 -6.16 1.94 -3.82
C TYR A 206 -7.48 1.34 -3.32
N THR A 207 -7.66 0.02 -3.42
CA THR A 207 -8.84 -0.64 -2.86
C THR A 207 -8.76 -0.73 -1.34
N CYS A 208 -7.60 -1.09 -0.80
CA CYS A 208 -7.38 -1.27 0.64
C CYS A 208 -7.17 0.07 1.37
N PHE A 209 -6.61 1.06 0.69
CA PHE A 209 -6.29 2.39 1.22
C PHE A 209 -6.77 3.48 0.25
N PRO A 210 -8.10 3.67 0.08
CA PRO A 210 -8.64 4.61 -0.91
C PRO A 210 -8.12 6.04 -0.78
N ASP A 211 -7.84 6.49 0.44
CA ASP A 211 -7.28 7.81 0.70
C ASP A 211 -5.95 8.07 0.01
N VAL A 212 -5.14 7.04 -0.25
CA VAL A 212 -3.90 7.18 -1.03
C VAL A 212 -4.22 7.75 -2.42
N ARG A 213 -5.31 7.28 -3.05
CA ARG A 213 -5.71 7.73 -4.39
C ARG A 213 -6.41 9.08 -4.39
N PHE A 214 -7.31 9.31 -3.43
CA PHE A 214 -8.22 10.45 -3.48
C PHE A 214 -7.73 11.67 -2.69
N HIS A 215 -6.93 11.46 -1.65
CA HIS A 215 -6.54 12.50 -0.70
C HIS A 215 -5.03 12.72 -0.62
N THR A 216 -4.24 11.92 -1.33
CA THR A 216 -2.79 12.15 -1.46
C THR A 216 -2.38 12.35 -2.91
N ASN A 217 -1.22 12.96 -3.12
CA ASN A 217 -0.60 13.05 -4.45
C ASN A 217 0.22 11.79 -4.78
N CYS A 218 0.11 10.70 -4.02
CA CYS A 218 0.91 9.50 -4.21
C CYS A 218 0.25 8.54 -5.20
N SER A 219 0.90 8.37 -6.35
CA SER A 219 0.54 7.41 -7.39
C SER A 219 1.79 6.70 -7.89
N VAL A 220 1.63 5.80 -8.85
CA VAL A 220 2.77 5.15 -9.49
C VAL A 220 3.74 6.15 -10.14
N ALA A 221 3.22 7.24 -10.72
CA ALA A 221 4.03 8.25 -11.39
C ALA A 221 4.81 9.13 -10.40
N THR A 222 4.25 9.35 -9.21
CA THR A 222 4.76 10.27 -8.18
C THR A 222 5.33 9.53 -6.96
N VAL A 223 5.52 8.20 -7.03
CA VAL A 223 6.04 7.40 -5.90
C VAL A 223 7.43 7.86 -5.42
N ASN A 224 8.17 8.63 -6.21
CA ASN A 224 9.47 9.21 -5.84
C ASN A 224 9.40 10.72 -5.57
N ASP A 225 8.22 11.26 -5.33
CA ASP A 225 8.04 12.65 -4.98
C ASP A 225 8.14 12.83 -3.45
N TYR A 226 8.30 14.09 -3.04
CA TYR A 226 8.63 14.41 -1.66
C TYR A 226 7.49 14.08 -0.69
N GLU A 227 6.22 14.05 -1.14
CA GLU A 227 5.07 13.63 -0.35
C GLU A 227 5.17 12.17 0.14
N ASN A 228 5.84 11.29 -0.61
CA ASN A 228 6.02 9.88 -0.26
C ASN A 228 7.35 9.62 0.49
N LEU A 229 8.03 10.67 0.95
CA LEU A 229 9.35 10.59 1.58
C LEU A 229 9.37 11.14 2.99
N MET A 230 10.12 10.48 3.87
CA MET A 230 10.39 10.91 5.25
C MET A 230 11.89 11.04 5.50
N THR A 231 12.31 12.13 6.14
CA THR A 231 13.69 12.26 6.62
C THR A 231 13.87 11.50 7.93
N LEU A 232 14.63 10.41 7.90
CA LEU A 232 14.89 9.54 9.05
C LEU A 232 16.38 9.45 9.34
N LEU A 233 16.75 9.30 10.61
CA LEU A 233 18.13 8.99 11.01
C LEU A 233 18.48 7.56 10.54
N GLY A 234 19.74 7.31 10.16
CA GLY A 234 20.18 6.02 9.61
C GLY A 234 19.63 4.76 10.31
N PRO A 235 19.76 4.61 11.65
CA PRO A 235 19.20 3.44 12.36
C PRO A 235 17.68 3.34 12.27
N ILE A 236 16.96 4.46 12.34
CA ILE A 236 15.49 4.50 12.26
C ILE A 236 15.03 4.20 10.84
N HIS A 237 15.72 4.74 9.82
CA HIS A 237 15.50 4.40 8.42
C HIS A 237 15.62 2.89 8.20
N GLN A 238 16.63 2.25 8.80
CA GLN A 238 16.80 0.80 8.70
C GLN A 238 15.63 0.04 9.34
N PHE A 239 15.28 0.35 10.61
CA PHE A 239 14.15 -0.32 11.27
C PHE A 239 12.83 -0.11 10.54
N PHE A 240 12.59 1.09 9.98
CA PHE A 240 11.42 1.37 9.19
C PHE A 240 11.38 0.55 7.90
N GLY A 241 12.49 0.51 7.15
CA GLY A 241 12.59 -0.28 5.91
C GLY A 241 12.50 -1.80 6.12
N GLU A 242 12.85 -2.28 7.30
CA GLU A 242 12.70 -3.68 7.71
C GLU A 242 11.32 -4.00 8.31
N PHE A 243 10.41 -3.01 8.36
CA PHE A 243 9.08 -3.13 8.99
C PHE A 243 9.15 -3.47 10.49
N GLY A 244 10.25 -3.13 11.15
CA GLY A 244 10.39 -3.24 12.61
C GLY A 244 9.69 -2.12 13.38
N ILE A 245 9.37 -1.02 12.69
CA ILE A 245 8.58 0.11 13.21
C ILE A 245 7.64 0.66 12.12
N ALA A 246 6.54 1.27 12.55
CA ALA A 246 5.63 2.05 11.72
C ALA A 246 5.21 3.33 12.47
N PHE A 247 4.60 4.28 11.78
CA PHE A 247 4.15 5.54 12.37
C PHE A 247 2.65 5.70 12.20
N GLU A 248 1.97 6.15 13.25
CA GLU A 248 0.56 6.53 13.20
C GLU A 248 0.41 8.01 12.79
N PRO A 249 -0.68 8.37 12.08
CA PRO A 249 -0.96 9.76 11.77
C PRO A 249 -1.23 10.55 13.07
N MET A 250 -0.58 11.71 13.22
CA MET A 250 -0.93 12.64 14.30
C MET A 250 -2.17 13.43 13.90
N VAL A 251 -3.21 13.37 14.74
CA VAL A 251 -4.33 14.32 14.65
C VAL A 251 -3.83 15.67 15.13
N CYS A 252 -3.63 16.62 14.22
CA CYS A 252 -3.34 18.01 14.59
C CYS A 252 -4.56 18.61 15.31
N THR A 253 -4.67 18.43 16.62
CA THR A 253 -5.53 19.28 17.45
C THR A 253 -4.88 20.66 17.46
N LEU A 254 -5.34 21.56 16.59
CA LEU A 254 -4.98 22.96 16.69
C LEU A 254 -5.36 23.44 18.10
N PRO A 255 -4.43 24.01 18.88
CA PRO A 255 -4.81 24.66 20.12
C PRO A 255 -5.71 25.85 19.74
N GLY A 256 -6.94 25.84 20.27
CA GLY A 256 -7.91 26.93 20.13
C GLY A 256 -7.53 28.16 20.94
#